data_AF-A0A1Y3NRT1-F1
#
_entry.id   AF-A0A1Y3NRT1-F1
#
_cell.length_a   1.000
_cell.length_b   1.000
_cell.length_c   1.000
_cell.angle_alpha   90.00
_cell.angle_beta   90.00
_cell.angle_gamma   90.00
#
_symmetry.space_group_name_H-M   'P 1'
#
loop_
_entity.id
_entity.type
_entity.pdbx_description
1 polymer ?
#
loop_
_entity_poly.entity_id
_entity_poly.type
_entity_poly.pdbx_seq_one_letter_code
_entity_poly.pdbx_strand_id
1 'polypeptide(L)'
;MPMIGRNDLVDLANIVLDKYGHHESVQGFGASLEWYYRNSKGDAEKVVNEIRKRNENYTFLAKHWNTKYLPENYTDGMVFALNPNTFEDLGHISAEFKHFAKSFSKSPVIFEIGYVGDRHIWKDDPISFAKSIASSASRYNEHIGIIWTDFTMREALEKM
;
A
#
# COMPACT_ATOMS: atom_id res chain seq x y z
N MET A 1 9.98 19.97 -9.31
CA MET A 1 10.05 19.91 -7.83
C MET A 1 8.72 19.35 -7.35
N PRO A 2 8.66 18.15 -6.74
CA PRO A 2 7.39 17.58 -6.31
C PRO A 2 6.73 18.47 -5.24
N MET A 3 5.41 18.69 -5.35
CA MET A 3 4.64 19.48 -4.40
C MET A 3 4.51 18.72 -3.08
N ILE A 4 4.84 19.39 -1.96
CA ILE A 4 4.67 18.84 -0.62
C ILE A 4 3.18 18.90 -0.26
N GLY A 5 2.60 17.76 0.12
CA GLY A 5 1.26 17.71 0.70
C GLY A 5 1.27 18.26 2.12
N ARG A 6 0.43 19.26 2.40
CA ARG A 6 0.31 19.89 3.73
C ARG A 6 -1.09 19.85 4.32
N ASN A 7 -2.04 19.26 3.61
CA ASN A 7 -3.43 19.16 4.05
C ASN A 7 -3.53 18.18 5.23
N ASP A 8 -4.43 18.45 6.18
CA ASP A 8 -4.71 17.54 7.28
C ASP A 8 -5.39 16.26 6.72
N LEU A 9 -4.89 15.09 7.12
CA LEU A 9 -5.40 13.80 6.64
C LEU A 9 -6.85 13.53 7.09
N VAL A 10 -7.28 14.06 8.23
CA VAL A 10 -8.66 13.96 8.73
C VAL A 10 -9.59 14.76 7.83
N ASP A 11 -9.22 15.98 7.47
CA ASP A 11 -10.03 16.81 6.56
C ASP A 11 -10.18 16.14 5.20
N LEU A 12 -9.08 15.59 4.66
CA LEU A 12 -9.12 14.83 3.40
C LEU A 12 -9.97 13.56 3.52
N ALA A 13 -9.85 12.81 4.61
CA ALA A 13 -10.65 11.63 4.86
C ALA A 13 -12.15 11.96 4.91
N ASN A 14 -12.51 13.06 5.60
CA ASN A 14 -13.88 13.51 5.69
C ASN A 14 -14.44 13.91 4.32
N ILE A 15 -13.71 14.69 3.52
CA ILE A 15 -14.13 15.06 2.16
C ILE A 15 -14.38 13.82 1.28
N VAL A 16 -13.47 12.85 1.33
CA VAL A 16 -13.57 11.62 0.52
C VAL A 16 -14.74 10.76 1.00
N LEU A 17 -14.90 10.57 2.31
CA LEU A 17 -15.95 9.72 2.87
C LEU A 17 -17.34 10.37 2.83
N ASP A 18 -17.45 11.70 2.86
CA ASP A 18 -18.70 12.42 2.60
C ASP A 18 -19.20 12.11 1.19
N LYS A 19 -18.28 12.05 0.23
CA LYS A 19 -18.63 11.80 -1.18
C LYS A 19 -18.87 10.33 -1.49
N TYR A 20 -18.07 9.42 -0.95
CA TYR A 20 -18.06 8.02 -1.39
C TYR A 20 -18.40 7.00 -0.29
N GLY A 21 -18.33 7.39 0.99
CA GLY A 21 -18.46 6.45 2.12
C GLY A 21 -19.82 5.76 2.25
N HIS A 22 -20.84 6.22 1.52
CA HIS A 22 -22.15 5.58 1.51
C HIS A 22 -22.18 4.26 0.71
N HIS A 23 -21.16 3.96 -0.11
CA HIS A 23 -21.14 2.76 -0.94
C HIS A 23 -20.52 1.57 -0.19
N GLU A 24 -21.17 0.40 -0.21
CA GLU A 24 -20.76 -0.81 0.54
C GLU A 24 -19.35 -1.32 0.21
N SER A 25 -18.89 -1.07 -1.03
CA SER A 25 -17.53 -1.45 -1.46
C SER A 25 -16.43 -0.59 -0.82
N VAL A 26 -16.75 0.55 -0.19
CA VAL A 26 -15.75 1.41 0.46
C VAL A 26 -15.32 0.78 1.78
N GLN A 27 -14.03 0.49 1.91
CA GLN A 27 -13.42 -0.12 3.10
C GLN A 27 -12.75 0.90 4.04
N GLY A 28 -12.79 2.19 3.69
CA GLY A 28 -12.22 3.27 4.48
C GLY A 28 -11.52 4.32 3.61
N PHE A 29 -10.40 4.85 4.10
CA PHE A 29 -9.66 5.94 3.48
C PHE A 29 -8.20 5.52 3.22
N GLY A 30 -7.59 6.02 2.15
CA GLY A 30 -6.20 5.73 1.83
C GLY A 30 -5.42 6.97 1.42
N ALA A 31 -4.16 7.06 1.82
CA ALA A 31 -3.27 8.16 1.48
C ALA A 31 -1.86 7.68 1.15
N SER A 32 -1.26 8.28 0.11
CA SER A 32 0.19 8.20 -0.10
C SER A 32 0.88 9.20 0.81
N LEU A 33 1.78 8.69 1.65
CA LEU A 33 2.58 9.50 2.57
C LEU A 33 3.94 9.91 1.97
N GLU A 34 4.24 9.51 0.73
CA GLU A 34 5.53 9.75 0.05
C GLU A 34 5.96 11.22 0.03
N TRP A 35 4.98 12.13 -0.07
CA TRP A 35 5.21 13.58 -0.08
C TRP A 35 4.50 14.29 1.07
N TYR A 36 3.98 13.54 2.04
CA TYR A 36 3.26 14.07 3.19
C TYR A 36 4.26 14.61 4.23
N TYR A 37 4.30 15.93 4.38
CA TYR A 37 5.10 16.62 5.40
C TYR A 37 6.58 16.18 5.54
N ARG A 38 7.27 15.75 4.47
CA ARG A 38 8.70 15.34 4.37
C ARG A 38 9.25 14.32 5.39
N ASN A 39 8.73 14.22 6.61
CA ASN A 39 9.16 13.36 7.71
C ASN A 39 8.02 13.04 8.71
N SER A 40 6.75 13.35 8.40
CA SER A 40 5.63 13.00 9.28
C SER A 40 5.12 11.61 8.93
N LYS A 41 4.91 10.78 9.95
CA LYS A 41 4.27 9.46 9.81
C LYS A 41 2.75 9.56 9.64
N GLY A 42 2.19 10.77 9.62
CA GLY A 42 0.75 11.00 9.77
C GLY A 42 0.30 10.70 11.20
N ASP A 43 -0.73 11.40 11.66
CA ASP A 43 -1.40 11.03 12.91
C ASP A 43 -2.41 9.92 12.61
N ALA A 44 -1.89 8.71 12.43
CA ALA A 44 -2.65 7.56 11.96
C ALA A 44 -3.79 7.19 12.92
N GLU A 45 -3.52 7.29 14.23
CA GLU A 45 -4.53 7.09 15.27
C GLU A 45 -5.66 8.11 15.15
N LYS A 46 -5.34 9.40 14.96
CA LYS A 46 -6.35 10.45 14.74
C LYS A 46 -7.20 10.17 13.50
N VAL A 47 -6.58 9.74 12.39
CA VAL A 47 -7.29 9.40 11.16
C VAL A 47 -8.22 8.20 11.37
N VAL A 48 -7.72 7.10 11.95
CA VAL A 48 -8.52 5.90 12.20
C VAL A 48 -9.70 6.19 13.14
N ASN A 49 -9.45 6.92 14.23
CA ASN A 49 -10.50 7.31 15.17
C ASN A 49 -11.57 8.18 14.50
N GLU A 50 -11.19 9.05 13.56
CA GLU A 50 -12.16 9.87 12.83
C GLU A 50 -13.00 9.02 11.86
N ILE A 51 -12.36 8.24 10.98
CA ILE A 51 -13.11 7.47 9.96
C ILE A 51 -14.03 6.43 10.61
N ARG A 52 -13.64 5.87 11.77
CA ARG A 52 -14.45 4.89 12.49
C ARG A 52 -15.69 5.46 13.19
N LYS A 53 -15.80 6.78 13.35
CA LYS A 53 -17.07 7.42 13.76
C LYS A 53 -18.19 7.19 12.73
N ARG A 54 -17.83 6.97 11.47
CA ARG A 54 -18.78 6.71 10.36
C ARG A 54 -19.07 5.22 10.22
N ASN A 55 -18.05 4.38 10.34
CA ASN A 55 -18.17 2.92 10.31
C ASN A 55 -16.98 2.30 11.06
N GLU A 56 -17.26 1.57 12.14
CA GLU A 56 -16.25 0.95 13.00
C GLU A 56 -15.28 0.00 12.26
N ASN A 57 -15.71 -0.54 11.12
CA ASN A 57 -14.91 -1.46 10.29
C ASN A 57 -14.01 -0.75 9.28
N TYR A 58 -14.06 0.58 9.18
CA TYR A 58 -13.18 1.30 8.27
C TYR A 58 -11.71 1.18 8.65
N THR A 59 -10.89 1.11 7.61
CA THR A 59 -9.44 1.03 7.68
C THR A 59 -8.78 2.25 7.07
N PHE A 60 -7.59 2.58 7.56
CA PHE A 60 -6.71 3.58 6.98
C PHE A 60 -5.57 2.90 6.21
N LEU A 61 -5.55 3.07 4.89
CA LEU A 61 -4.47 2.60 4.04
C LEU A 61 -3.35 3.65 3.96
N ALA A 62 -2.20 3.37 4.54
CA ALA A 62 -1.01 4.22 4.46
C ALA A 62 -0.01 3.64 3.46
N LYS A 63 0.29 4.40 2.41
CA LYS A 63 1.19 3.98 1.33
C LYS A 63 2.50 4.76 1.37
N HIS A 64 3.65 4.06 1.38
CA HIS A 64 4.97 4.67 1.20
C HIS A 64 6.00 3.61 0.80
N TRP A 65 6.99 3.99 -0.02
CA TRP A 65 8.12 3.13 -0.38
C TRP A 65 9.12 2.85 0.76
N ASN A 66 9.01 3.52 1.91
CA ASN A 66 9.99 3.45 2.99
C ASN A 66 9.28 3.41 4.34
N THR A 67 9.50 2.32 5.06
CA THR A 67 8.88 1.97 6.34
C THR A 67 9.06 3.04 7.41
N LYS A 68 10.17 3.79 7.38
CA LYS A 68 10.47 4.87 8.34
C LYS A 68 9.46 6.02 8.31
N TYR A 69 8.71 6.18 7.23
CA TYR A 69 7.67 7.22 7.10
C TYR A 69 6.26 6.67 7.33
N LEU A 70 6.14 5.42 7.75
CA LEU A 70 4.87 4.81 8.13
C LEU A 70 4.73 4.73 9.66
N PRO A 71 3.50 4.79 10.19
CA PRO A 71 3.19 4.72 11.61
C PRO A 71 3.35 3.30 12.16
N GLU A 72 4.59 2.85 12.39
CA GLU A 72 4.90 1.50 12.88
C GLU A 72 4.36 1.18 14.30
N ASN A 73 4.09 2.20 15.12
CA ASN A 73 3.64 2.03 16.52
C ASN A 73 2.12 1.90 16.65
N TYR A 74 1.36 2.30 15.64
CA TYR A 74 -0.10 2.24 15.65
C TYR A 74 -0.55 1.34 14.49
N THR A 75 -1.11 0.19 14.84
CA THR A 75 -1.42 -0.89 13.88
C THR A 75 -2.89 -1.24 13.78
N ASP A 76 -3.72 -0.79 14.75
CA ASP A 76 -5.16 -1.05 14.73
C ASP A 76 -5.85 -0.23 13.64
N GLY A 77 -6.73 -0.87 12.87
CA GLY A 77 -7.42 -0.22 11.74
C GLY A 77 -6.52 0.18 10.58
N MET A 78 -5.26 -0.29 10.55
CA MET A 78 -4.29 0.07 9.52
C MET A 78 -4.18 -0.99 8.43
N VAL A 79 -3.94 -0.54 7.20
CA VAL A 79 -3.44 -1.33 6.08
C VAL A 79 -2.22 -0.62 5.51
N PHE A 80 -1.13 -1.33 5.26
CA PHE A 80 0.10 -0.72 4.72
C PHE A 80 0.33 -1.13 3.28
N ALA A 81 0.60 -0.15 2.41
CA ALA A 81 0.86 -0.41 1.00
C ALA A 81 2.29 -0.04 0.61
N LEU A 82 2.93 -0.94 -0.13
CA LEU A 82 4.26 -0.75 -0.70
C LEU A 82 4.14 -0.75 -2.24
N ASN A 83 4.74 0.26 -2.88
CA ASN A 83 4.67 0.50 -4.33
C ASN A 83 6.04 0.76 -4.96
N PRO A 84 7.01 -0.12 -4.73
CA PRO A 84 8.35 0.14 -5.18
C PRO A 84 8.44 -0.21 -6.68
N ASN A 85 9.37 0.40 -7.38
CA ASN A 85 9.59 0.14 -8.79
C ASN A 85 11.08 0.29 -9.12
N THR A 86 11.46 -0.16 -10.31
CA THR A 86 12.82 0.01 -10.87
C THR A 86 13.84 -0.84 -10.12
N PHE A 87 13.58 -2.13 -9.99
CA PHE A 87 14.50 -3.11 -9.43
C PHE A 87 15.40 -3.74 -10.49
N GLU A 88 16.56 -4.22 -10.05
CA GLU A 88 17.49 -4.92 -10.93
C GLU A 88 16.97 -6.32 -11.28
N ASP A 89 16.43 -7.05 -10.29
CA ASP A 89 16.01 -8.45 -10.45
C ASP A 89 14.95 -8.89 -9.41
N LEU A 90 14.47 -10.14 -9.56
CA LEU A 90 13.48 -10.76 -8.67
C LEU A 90 13.97 -10.96 -7.23
N GLY A 91 15.27 -11.14 -7.02
CA GLY A 91 15.88 -11.29 -5.70
C GLY A 91 15.81 -9.98 -4.92
N HIS A 92 16.16 -8.86 -5.55
CA HIS A 92 16.10 -7.52 -4.97
C HIS A 92 14.67 -7.12 -4.58
N ILE A 93 13.69 -7.31 -5.49
CA ILE A 93 12.29 -7.00 -5.17
C ILE A 93 11.75 -7.90 -4.06
N SER A 94 12.07 -9.20 -4.06
CA SER A 94 11.63 -10.13 -3.01
C SER A 94 12.21 -9.78 -1.64
N ALA A 95 13.45 -9.28 -1.60
CA ALA A 95 14.08 -8.83 -0.35
C ALA A 95 13.38 -7.60 0.24
N GLU A 96 12.99 -6.63 -0.59
CA GLU A 96 12.27 -5.43 -0.15
C GLU A 96 10.88 -5.77 0.38
N PHE A 97 10.14 -6.64 -0.30
CA PHE A 97 8.79 -7.03 0.11
C PHE A 97 8.81 -7.86 1.39
N LYS A 98 9.80 -8.74 1.53
CA LYS A 98 10.09 -9.44 2.79
C LYS A 98 10.38 -8.46 3.92
N HIS A 99 11.22 -7.45 3.68
CA HIS A 99 11.54 -6.44 4.69
C HIS A 99 10.27 -5.72 5.15
N PHE A 100 9.44 -5.27 4.20
CA PHE A 100 8.19 -4.57 4.48
C PHE A 100 7.17 -5.45 5.22
N ALA A 101 6.95 -6.68 4.77
CA ALA A 101 6.08 -7.64 5.44
C ALA A 101 6.49 -7.88 6.90
N LYS A 102 7.81 -7.99 7.14
CA LYS A 102 8.36 -8.16 8.49
C LYS A 102 8.17 -6.93 9.37
N SER A 103 8.31 -5.72 8.82
CA SER A 103 8.11 -4.47 9.56
C SER A 103 6.66 -4.28 10.02
N PHE A 104 5.69 -4.77 9.24
CA PHE A 104 4.26 -4.66 9.55
C PHE A 104 3.59 -6.01 9.81
N SER A 105 4.28 -6.94 10.48
CA SER A 105 3.82 -8.33 10.68
C SER A 105 2.46 -8.49 11.38
N LYS A 106 1.96 -7.44 12.04
CA LYS A 106 0.68 -7.41 12.76
C LYS A 106 -0.45 -6.71 12.02
N SER A 107 -0.19 -6.13 10.85
CA SER A 107 -1.18 -5.39 10.06
C SER A 107 -1.24 -5.96 8.64
N PRO A 108 -2.40 -5.92 7.97
CA PRO A 108 -2.48 -6.25 6.56
C PRO A 108 -1.52 -5.40 5.73
N VAL A 109 -0.82 -6.06 4.80
CA VAL A 109 0.05 -5.41 3.81
C VAL A 109 -0.48 -5.66 2.41
N ILE A 110 -0.43 -4.62 1.57
CA ILE A 110 -0.75 -4.70 0.15
C ILE A 110 0.49 -4.36 -0.64
N PHE A 111 0.83 -5.22 -1.60
CA PHE A 111 1.91 -4.96 -2.52
C PHE A 111 1.37 -4.59 -3.89
N GLU A 112 1.77 -3.41 -4.37
CA GLU A 112 1.47 -2.95 -5.72
C GLU A 112 2.62 -3.29 -6.66
N ILE A 113 2.31 -4.09 -7.68
CA ILE A 113 3.29 -4.67 -8.60
C ILE A 113 2.90 -4.42 -10.06
N GLY A 114 3.81 -4.74 -10.98
CA GLY A 114 3.56 -4.64 -12.43
C GLY A 114 3.99 -3.32 -13.04
N TYR A 115 4.79 -2.50 -12.36
CA TYR A 115 5.28 -1.25 -12.92
C TYR A 115 6.10 -1.46 -14.20
N VAL A 116 6.03 -0.49 -15.13
CA VAL A 116 6.81 -0.51 -16.39
C VAL A 116 8.31 -0.61 -16.12
N GLY A 117 8.80 0.00 -15.04
CA GLY A 117 10.21 -0.05 -14.63
C GLY A 117 10.72 -1.46 -14.27
N ASP A 118 9.82 -2.38 -13.94
CA ASP A 118 10.16 -3.77 -13.58
C ASP A 118 9.77 -4.76 -14.69
N ARG A 119 9.39 -4.25 -15.87
CA ARG A 119 8.87 -5.07 -16.98
C ARG A 119 9.85 -6.15 -17.42
N HIS A 120 11.15 -5.90 -17.35
CA HIS A 120 12.17 -6.91 -17.65
C HIS A 120 12.14 -8.12 -16.70
N ILE A 121 11.53 -7.98 -15.52
CA ILE A 121 11.39 -9.04 -14.52
C ILE A 121 10.07 -9.81 -14.70
N TRP A 122 8.95 -9.10 -14.88
CA TRP A 122 7.62 -9.73 -14.81
C TRP A 122 7.00 -10.11 -16.16
N LYS A 123 7.46 -9.54 -17.29
CA LYS A 123 6.77 -9.65 -18.61
C LYS A 123 6.59 -11.08 -19.13
N ASP A 124 7.50 -11.98 -18.77
CA ASP A 124 7.54 -13.32 -19.37
C ASP A 124 6.59 -14.28 -18.63
N ASP A 125 6.36 -14.07 -17.33
CA ASP A 125 5.41 -14.84 -16.50
C ASP A 125 4.85 -13.98 -15.33
N PRO A 126 3.83 -13.15 -15.59
CA PRO A 126 3.23 -12.26 -14.59
C PRO A 126 2.70 -12.99 -13.34
N ILE A 127 2.11 -14.18 -13.53
CA ILE A 127 1.50 -14.94 -12.44
C ILE A 127 2.57 -15.54 -11.53
N SER A 128 3.61 -16.15 -12.10
CA SER A 128 4.71 -16.70 -11.31
C SER A 128 5.49 -15.61 -10.58
N PHE A 129 5.67 -14.44 -11.20
CA PHE A 129 6.21 -13.25 -10.55
C PHE A 129 5.40 -12.85 -9.32
N ALA A 130 4.08 -12.68 -9.46
CA ALA A 130 3.20 -12.33 -8.34
C ALA A 130 3.21 -13.39 -7.23
N LYS A 131 3.22 -14.68 -7.58
CA LYS A 131 3.29 -15.80 -6.63
C LYS A 131 4.61 -15.83 -5.87
N SER A 132 5.72 -15.53 -6.54
CA SER A 132 7.05 -15.48 -5.94
C SER A 132 7.13 -14.37 -4.89
N ILE A 133 6.59 -13.20 -5.22
CA ILE A 133 6.45 -12.07 -4.28
C ILE A 133 5.61 -12.48 -3.06
N ALA A 134 4.40 -12.99 -3.28
CA ALA A 134 3.51 -13.40 -2.18
C ALA A 134 4.20 -14.44 -1.29
N SER A 135 4.80 -15.48 -1.89
CA SER A 135 5.50 -16.55 -1.16
C SER A 135 6.68 -16.04 -0.34
N SER A 136 7.40 -15.03 -0.81
CA SER A 136 8.52 -14.43 -0.08
C SER A 136 8.07 -13.68 1.18
N ALA A 137 6.93 -12.99 1.08
CA ALA A 137 6.36 -12.16 2.14
C ALA A 137 5.52 -12.97 3.15
N SER A 138 4.80 -14.02 2.72
CA SER A 138 3.90 -14.83 3.57
C SER A 138 4.59 -15.52 4.75
N ARG A 139 5.92 -15.62 4.72
CA ARG A 139 6.71 -16.11 5.86
C ARG A 139 6.78 -15.14 7.03
N TYR A 140 6.40 -13.88 6.82
CA TYR A 140 6.56 -12.78 7.79
C TYR A 140 5.24 -12.07 8.11
N ASN A 141 4.21 -12.25 7.30
CA ASN A 141 2.89 -11.65 7.47
C ASN A 141 1.81 -12.57 6.88
N GLU A 142 0.77 -12.88 7.66
CA GLU A 142 -0.32 -13.77 7.24
C GLU A 142 -1.40 -13.04 6.40
N HIS A 143 -1.37 -11.72 6.37
CA HIS A 143 -2.37 -10.85 5.73
C HIS A 143 -1.75 -10.08 4.56
N ILE A 144 -1.60 -10.75 3.42
CA ILE A 144 -0.97 -10.17 2.22
C ILE A 144 -2.00 -10.03 1.09
N GLY A 145 -2.09 -8.83 0.55
CA GLY A 145 -2.74 -8.55 -0.74
C GLY A 145 -1.71 -8.26 -1.83
N ILE A 146 -2.01 -8.69 -3.05
CA ILE A 146 -1.28 -8.28 -4.26
C ILE A 146 -2.25 -7.50 -5.14
N ILE A 147 -1.85 -6.31 -5.57
CA ILE A 147 -2.57 -5.53 -6.58
C ILE A 147 -1.65 -5.28 -7.77
N TRP A 148 -2.19 -5.42 -8.98
CA TRP A 148 -1.46 -5.16 -10.21
C TRP A 148 -1.81 -3.76 -10.72
N THR A 149 -0.80 -2.95 -11.08
CA THR A 149 -1.00 -1.58 -11.54
C THR A 149 -1.80 -1.51 -12.84
N ASP A 150 -2.66 -0.52 -12.98
CA ASP A 150 -3.48 -0.31 -14.18
C ASP A 150 -2.66 -0.09 -15.45
N PHE A 151 -1.49 0.57 -15.35
CA PHE A 151 -0.62 0.93 -16.49
C PHE A 151 -0.21 -0.26 -17.38
N THR A 152 -0.08 -1.44 -16.80
CA THR A 152 0.43 -2.65 -17.48
C THR A 152 -0.51 -3.84 -17.37
N MET A 153 -1.66 -3.67 -16.69
CA MET A 153 -2.64 -4.74 -16.48
C MET A 153 -3.04 -5.41 -17.79
N ARG A 154 -3.28 -4.63 -18.85
CA ARG A 154 -3.64 -5.19 -20.17
C ARG A 154 -2.55 -6.11 -20.71
N GLU A 155 -1.29 -5.67 -20.67
CA GLU A 155 -0.16 -6.48 -21.14
C GLU A 155 -0.02 -7.75 -20.30
N ALA A 156 -0.16 -7.63 -18.98
CA ALA A 156 -0.07 -8.76 -18.07
C ALA A 156 -1.15 -9.81 -18.40
N LEU A 157 -2.40 -9.38 -18.60
CA LEU A 157 -3.53 -10.25 -18.94
C LEU A 157 -3.35 -11.01 -20.25
N GLU A 158 -2.62 -10.47 -21.23
CA GLU A 158 -2.31 -11.17 -22.48
C GLU A 158 -1.30 -12.32 -22.30
N LYS A 159 -0.67 -12.41 -21.12
CA LYS A 159 0.34 -13.41 -20.75
C LYS A 159 -0.14 -14.37 -19.65
N MET A 160 -1.35 -14.18 -19.11
CA MET A 160 -1.94 -15.02 -18.05
C MET A 160 -2.66 -16.25 -18.60
#